data_AF-A0A4R2LLA1-F1
#
_entry.id   AF-A0A4R2LLA1-F1
#
_cell.length_a   1.000
_cell.length_b   1.000
_cell.length_c   1.000
_cell.angle_alpha   90.00
_cell.angle_beta   90.00
_cell.angle_gamma   90.00
#
_symmetry.space_group_name_H-M   'P 1'
#
loop_
_entity.id
_entity.type
_entity.pdbx_description
1 polymer ?
#
loop_
_entity_poly.entity_id
_entity_poly.type
_entity_poly.pdbx_seq_one_letter_code
_entity_poly.pdbx_strand_id
1 'polypeptide(L)'
;MEMLAEYIKLHRKVIGVYFLFAVIFGIIFALWKLPVVSVLYGTVIGLFVAVIIWGRDYHRFCAKHKQLESMVEEIKYTDSHFPEADGRIEMDYQEVIRSLYEEKQQMTNQMTHQYTDMMEYYTIWVHQIKTPIAAMRLQLQGEDSESNRELLDELQRIEQYVEMVLTYLRLDAGATDYVLKQYDLDDILRQAVRKYASQFIRKKIRLVYEPLSCKVLTDEKWFLFVIEQVLSNALKYTRSGEISITLEAPKTLCIRDTGIGIAPEDLPRIFEKGFTGYNGRSDKKASGIGLYLCRRICGRLNHEISVTSKVDEGTEVRIDLNRKVLEVE
;
A
#
# COMPACT_ATOMS: atom_id res chain seq x y z
N MET A 1 -35.99 -16.47 -12.69
CA MET A 1 -36.44 -17.19 -13.90
C MET A 1 -35.28 -17.81 -14.67
N GLU A 2 -34.10 -17.18 -14.70
CA GLU A 2 -32.91 -17.73 -15.37
C GLU A 2 -32.39 -19.04 -14.75
N MET A 3 -32.28 -19.12 -13.41
CA MET A 3 -31.85 -20.34 -12.70
C MET A 3 -32.72 -21.57 -12.99
N LEU A 4 -34.05 -21.38 -13.12
CA LEU A 4 -34.98 -22.44 -13.48
C LEU A 4 -34.74 -22.92 -14.93
N ALA A 5 -34.47 -21.99 -15.85
CA ALA A 5 -34.16 -22.31 -17.23
C ALA A 5 -32.83 -23.06 -17.37
N GLU A 6 -31.82 -22.71 -16.58
CA GLU A 6 -30.53 -23.43 -16.53
C GLU A 6 -30.67 -24.83 -15.96
N TYR A 7 -31.42 -24.98 -14.88
CA TYR A 7 -31.72 -26.29 -14.30
C TYR A 7 -32.47 -27.19 -15.31
N ILE A 8 -33.48 -26.66 -16.00
CA ILE A 8 -34.20 -27.41 -17.04
C ILE A 8 -33.26 -27.77 -18.22
N LYS A 9 -32.35 -26.88 -18.62
CA LYS A 9 -31.35 -27.18 -19.65
C LYS A 9 -30.40 -28.31 -19.23
N LEU A 10 -29.98 -28.35 -17.96
CA LEU A 10 -29.12 -29.41 -17.41
C LEU A 10 -29.81 -30.78 -17.49
N HIS A 11 -31.09 -30.85 -17.16
CA HIS A 11 -31.87 -32.09 -17.14
C HIS A 11 -32.65 -32.41 -18.43
N ARG A 12 -32.50 -31.62 -19.50
CA ARG A 12 -33.24 -31.78 -20.78
C ARG A 12 -33.14 -33.18 -21.39
N LYS A 13 -32.02 -33.87 -21.20
CA LYS A 13 -31.82 -35.24 -21.70
C LYS A 13 -32.70 -36.24 -20.95
N VAL A 14 -32.80 -36.11 -19.62
CA VAL A 14 -33.66 -36.96 -18.78
C VAL A 14 -35.13 -36.73 -19.09
N ILE A 15 -35.52 -35.46 -19.24
CA ILE A 15 -36.88 -35.08 -19.65
C ILE A 15 -37.20 -35.65 -21.05
N GLY A 16 -36.28 -35.52 -22.01
CA GLY A 16 -36.44 -36.06 -23.35
C GLY A 16 -36.58 -37.59 -23.37
N VAL A 17 -35.79 -38.31 -22.57
CA VAL A 17 -35.90 -39.77 -22.42
C VAL A 17 -37.26 -40.17 -21.84
N TYR A 18 -37.76 -39.45 -20.84
CA TYR A 18 -39.08 -39.72 -20.26
C TYR A 18 -40.21 -39.64 -21.30
N PHE A 19 -40.23 -38.57 -22.10
CA PHE A 19 -41.23 -38.43 -23.17
C PHE A 19 -41.01 -39.42 -24.31
N LEU A 20 -39.77 -39.80 -24.63
CA LEU A 20 -39.49 -40.84 -25.61
C LEU A 20 -40.10 -42.19 -25.18
N PHE A 21 -39.95 -42.56 -23.90
CA PHE A 21 -40.60 -43.77 -23.37
C PHE A 21 -42.13 -43.68 -23.45
N ALA A 22 -42.73 -42.53 -23.11
CA ALA A 22 -44.17 -42.33 -23.24
C ALA A 22 -44.67 -42.54 -24.68
N VAL A 23 -43.93 -42.03 -25.67
CA VAL A 23 -44.24 -42.22 -27.11
C VAL A 23 -44.10 -43.68 -27.52
N ILE A 24 -43.01 -44.35 -27.14
CA ILE A 24 -42.78 -45.77 -27.45
C ILE A 24 -43.91 -46.63 -26.87
N PHE A 25 -44.26 -46.45 -25.59
CA PHE A 25 -45.38 -47.18 -24.97
C PHE A 25 -46.72 -46.88 -25.63
N GLY A 26 -46.96 -45.62 -26.03
CA GLY A 26 -48.16 -45.24 -26.78
C GLY A 26 -48.27 -45.97 -28.13
N ILE A 27 -47.17 -46.05 -28.89
CA ILE A 27 -47.11 -46.76 -30.18
C ILE A 27 -47.35 -48.27 -29.97
N ILE A 28 -46.71 -48.88 -28.97
CA ILE A 28 -46.88 -50.31 -28.65
C ILE A 28 -48.35 -50.63 -28.31
N PHE A 29 -48.98 -49.83 -27.44
CA PHE A 29 -50.37 -50.02 -27.05
C PHE A 29 -51.33 -49.84 -28.24
N ALA A 30 -51.06 -48.87 -29.12
CA ALA A 30 -51.83 -48.67 -30.33
C ALA A 30 -51.71 -49.86 -31.31
N LEU A 31 -50.50 -50.40 -31.50
CA LEU A 31 -50.23 -51.56 -32.35
C LEU A 31 -50.98 -52.82 -31.89
N TRP A 32 -51.11 -53.00 -30.57
CA TRP A 32 -51.80 -54.14 -29.95
C TRP A 32 -53.31 -53.90 -29.74
N LYS A 33 -53.86 -52.78 -30.24
CA LYS A 33 -55.27 -52.35 -30.02
C LYS A 33 -55.67 -52.28 -28.54
N LEU A 34 -54.72 -52.00 -27.66
CA LEU A 34 -54.96 -51.75 -26.24
C LEU A 34 -55.40 -50.29 -26.01
N PRO A 35 -56.13 -49.99 -24.93
CA PRO A 35 -56.53 -48.62 -24.63
C PRO A 35 -55.31 -47.75 -24.31
N VAL A 36 -55.00 -46.83 -25.22
CA VAL A 36 -53.90 -45.84 -25.09
C VAL A 36 -54.09 -44.94 -23.85
N VAL A 37 -55.32 -44.80 -23.38
CA VAL A 37 -55.68 -44.06 -22.15
C VAL A 37 -54.90 -44.57 -20.92
N SER A 38 -54.57 -45.86 -20.86
CA SER A 38 -53.78 -46.44 -19.76
C SER A 38 -52.34 -45.91 -19.72
N VAL A 39 -51.72 -45.70 -20.89
CA VAL A 39 -50.39 -45.09 -21.00
C VAL A 39 -50.45 -43.63 -20.55
N LEU A 40 -51.51 -42.92 -20.95
CA LEU A 40 -51.72 -41.53 -20.55
C LEU A 40 -51.82 -41.38 -19.02
N TYR A 41 -52.61 -42.23 -18.36
CA TYR A 41 -52.72 -42.26 -16.89
C TYR A 41 -51.36 -42.52 -16.23
N GLY A 42 -50.59 -43.51 -16.71
CA GLY A 42 -49.25 -43.81 -16.20
C GLY A 42 -48.27 -42.64 -16.36
N THR A 43 -48.33 -41.93 -17.48
CA THR A 43 -47.50 -40.74 -17.72
C THR A 43 -47.87 -39.58 -16.79
N VAL A 44 -49.14 -39.35 -16.50
CA VAL A 44 -49.55 -38.27 -15.58
C VAL A 44 -49.07 -38.55 -14.15
N ILE A 45 -49.21 -39.79 -13.68
CA ILE A 45 -48.74 -40.19 -12.36
C ILE A 45 -47.20 -40.11 -12.27
N GLY A 46 -46.49 -40.59 -13.30
CA GLY A 46 -45.03 -40.49 -13.35
C GLY A 46 -44.53 -39.05 -13.36
N LEU A 47 -45.22 -38.15 -14.07
CA LEU A 47 -44.90 -36.73 -14.10
C LEU A 47 -45.13 -36.06 -12.74
N PHE A 48 -46.19 -36.44 -12.02
CA PHE A 48 -46.44 -35.94 -10.66
C PHE A 48 -45.28 -36.28 -9.70
N VAL A 49 -44.80 -37.53 -9.73
CA VAL A 49 -43.65 -37.95 -8.92
C VAL A 49 -42.36 -37.24 -9.37
N ALA A 50 -42.15 -37.10 -10.68
CA ALA A 50 -40.99 -36.41 -11.23
C ALA A 50 -40.92 -34.94 -10.79
N VAL A 51 -42.07 -34.23 -10.78
CA VAL A 51 -42.16 -32.83 -10.33
C VAL A 51 -41.76 -32.68 -8.85
N ILE A 52 -42.14 -33.62 -7.98
CA ILE A 52 -41.76 -33.58 -6.56
C ILE A 52 -40.24 -33.76 -6.41
N ILE A 53 -39.65 -34.71 -7.14
CA ILE A 53 -38.21 -34.98 -7.09
C ILE A 53 -37.41 -33.79 -7.64
N TRP A 54 -37.79 -33.28 -8.81
CA TRP A 54 -37.15 -32.10 -9.43
C TRP A 54 -37.35 -30.83 -8.62
N GLY A 55 -38.48 -30.67 -7.93
CA GLY A 55 -38.71 -29.53 -7.05
C GLY A 55 -37.72 -29.51 -5.87
N ARG A 56 -37.48 -30.66 -5.24
CA ARG A 56 -36.49 -30.78 -4.15
C ARG A 56 -35.07 -30.55 -4.64
N ASP A 57 -34.73 -31.11 -5.79
CA ASP A 57 -33.40 -31.00 -6.39
C ASP A 57 -33.10 -29.57 -6.88
N TYR A 58 -34.09 -28.91 -7.49
CA TYR A 58 -34.00 -27.49 -7.85
C TYR A 58 -33.80 -26.58 -6.63
N HIS A 59 -34.49 -26.86 -5.52
CA HIS A 59 -34.30 -26.09 -4.28
C HIS A 59 -32.87 -26.24 -3.74
N ARG A 60 -32.31 -27.47 -3.77
CA ARG A 60 -30.92 -27.72 -3.39
C ARG A 60 -29.94 -27.01 -4.32
N PHE A 61 -30.15 -27.06 -5.63
CA PHE A 61 -29.33 -26.37 -6.62
C PHE A 61 -29.27 -24.87 -6.37
N CYS A 62 -30.42 -24.23 -6.10
CA CYS A 62 -30.47 -22.80 -5.79
C CYS A 62 -29.76 -22.46 -4.47
N ALA A 63 -29.95 -23.28 -3.43
CA ALA A 63 -29.28 -23.07 -2.14
C ALA A 63 -27.74 -23.15 -2.30
N LYS A 64 -27.26 -24.12 -3.07
CA LYS A 64 -25.84 -24.33 -3.32
C LYS A 64 -25.20 -23.23 -4.17
N HIS A 65 -25.89 -22.79 -5.22
CA HIS A 65 -25.42 -21.65 -6.03
C HIS A 65 -25.26 -20.39 -5.18
N LYS A 66 -26.25 -20.08 -4.33
CA LYS A 66 -26.20 -18.93 -3.45
C LYS A 66 -25.05 -19.00 -2.44
N GLN A 67 -24.74 -20.20 -1.92
CA GLN A 67 -23.59 -20.43 -1.04
C GLN A 67 -22.25 -20.21 -1.77
N LEU A 68 -22.11 -20.72 -2.99
CA LEU A 68 -20.90 -20.54 -3.79
C LEU A 68 -20.70 -19.06 -4.18
N GLU A 69 -21.77 -18.35 -4.51
CA GLU A 69 -21.73 -16.91 -4.83
C GLU A 69 -21.24 -16.09 -3.63
N SER A 70 -21.75 -16.36 -2.43
CA SER A 70 -21.26 -15.69 -1.21
C SER A 70 -19.79 -16.04 -0.90
N MET A 71 -19.36 -17.27 -1.20
CA MET A 71 -17.98 -17.70 -0.97
C MET A 71 -16.97 -17.00 -1.88
N VAL A 72 -17.34 -16.63 -3.11
CA VAL A 72 -16.41 -15.89 -4.00
C VAL A 72 -16.01 -14.53 -3.41
N GLU A 73 -16.91 -13.89 -2.64
CA GLU A 73 -16.58 -12.67 -1.90
C GLU A 73 -15.80 -12.95 -0.61
N GLU A 74 -16.09 -14.06 0.07
CA GLU A 74 -15.54 -14.41 1.38
C GLU A 74 -14.15 -15.10 1.33
N ILE A 75 -13.83 -15.84 0.26
CA ILE A 75 -12.52 -16.47 0.00
C ILE A 75 -11.38 -15.44 -0.05
N LYS A 76 -11.69 -14.15 -0.20
CA LYS A 76 -10.72 -13.05 -0.08
C LYS A 76 -10.22 -12.85 1.34
N TYR A 77 -10.97 -13.31 2.35
CA TYR A 77 -10.76 -12.97 3.76
C TYR A 77 -10.74 -14.18 4.71
N THR A 78 -11.27 -15.34 4.34
CA THR A 78 -11.36 -16.50 5.25
C THR A 78 -11.27 -17.84 4.51
N ASP A 79 -10.73 -18.85 5.21
CA ASP A 79 -10.61 -20.24 4.77
C ASP A 79 -11.96 -20.97 4.96
N SER A 80 -12.93 -20.64 4.11
CA SER A 80 -14.29 -21.18 4.19
C SER A 80 -14.35 -22.63 3.69
N HIS A 81 -15.02 -23.50 4.44
CA HIS A 81 -15.24 -24.90 4.04
C HIS A 81 -16.24 -24.96 2.87
N PHE A 82 -15.81 -25.52 1.74
CA PHE A 82 -16.69 -25.74 0.57
C PHE A 82 -17.95 -26.55 0.93
N PRO A 83 -19.10 -26.29 0.28
CA PRO A 83 -20.30 -27.11 0.46
C PRO A 83 -20.05 -28.57 0.04
N GLU A 84 -20.83 -29.50 0.58
CA GLU A 84 -20.72 -30.92 0.21
C GLU A 84 -20.87 -31.13 -1.30
N ALA A 85 -19.96 -31.91 -1.89
CA ALA A 85 -20.01 -32.25 -3.30
C ALA A 85 -21.13 -33.27 -3.58
N ASP A 86 -21.97 -32.99 -4.57
CA ASP A 86 -23.08 -33.88 -4.97
C ASP A 86 -22.60 -35.01 -5.92
N GLY A 87 -21.38 -34.91 -6.45
CA GLY A 87 -20.83 -35.91 -7.37
C GLY A 87 -19.31 -35.88 -7.50
N ARG A 88 -18.76 -36.91 -8.17
CA ARG A 88 -17.31 -37.14 -8.27
C ARG A 88 -16.54 -36.01 -8.96
N ILE A 89 -17.09 -35.47 -10.05
CA ILE A 89 -16.47 -34.34 -10.78
C ILE A 89 -16.36 -33.10 -9.88
N GLU A 90 -17.37 -32.87 -9.05
CA GLU A 90 -17.37 -31.73 -8.13
C GLU A 90 -16.36 -31.93 -6.99
N MET A 91 -16.21 -33.16 -6.48
CA MET A 91 -15.14 -33.50 -5.55
C MET A 91 -13.76 -33.26 -6.18
N ASP A 92 -13.55 -33.68 -7.42
CA ASP A 92 -12.29 -33.47 -8.13
C ASP A 92 -12.00 -31.96 -8.30
N TYR A 93 -13.00 -31.14 -8.64
CA TYR A 93 -12.84 -29.68 -8.71
C TYR A 93 -12.53 -29.06 -7.35
N GLN A 94 -13.20 -29.47 -6.28
CA GLN A 94 -12.92 -28.98 -4.92
C GLN A 94 -11.49 -29.31 -4.49
N GLU A 95 -10.99 -30.50 -4.83
CA GLU A 95 -9.62 -30.91 -4.53
C GLU A 95 -8.59 -30.06 -5.29
N VAL A 96 -8.82 -29.80 -6.58
CA VAL A 96 -7.97 -28.90 -7.38
C VAL A 96 -7.95 -27.48 -6.80
N ILE A 97 -9.12 -26.94 -6.42
CA ILE A 97 -9.22 -25.61 -5.83
C ILE A 97 -8.50 -25.56 -4.47
N ARG A 98 -8.64 -26.59 -3.64
CA ARG A 98 -7.94 -26.70 -2.36
C ARG A 98 -6.42 -26.70 -2.57
N SER A 99 -5.92 -27.51 -3.51
CA SER A 99 -4.49 -27.57 -3.83
C SER A 99 -3.94 -26.21 -4.31
N LEU A 100 -4.68 -25.50 -5.17
CA LEU A 100 -4.30 -24.15 -5.62
C LEU A 100 -4.30 -23.14 -4.47
N TYR A 101 -5.25 -23.24 -3.55
CA TYR A 101 -5.33 -22.36 -2.39
C TYR A 101 -4.15 -22.62 -1.43
N GLU A 102 -3.85 -23.89 -1.15
CA GLU A 102 -2.70 -24.30 -0.33
C GLU A 102 -1.38 -23.81 -0.94
N GLU A 103 -1.20 -23.98 -2.26
CA GLU A 103 -0.01 -23.49 -2.97
C GLU A 103 0.10 -21.96 -2.90
N LYS A 104 -1.01 -21.24 -3.11
CA LYS A 104 -1.07 -19.77 -2.95
C LYS A 104 -0.70 -19.35 -1.54
N GLN A 105 -1.24 -20.03 -0.52
CA GLN A 105 -0.95 -19.71 0.88
C GLN A 105 0.52 -19.98 1.21
N GLN A 106 1.08 -21.08 0.72
CA GLN A 106 2.50 -21.39 0.85
C GLN A 106 3.37 -20.33 0.17
N MET A 107 3.08 -19.94 -1.06
CA MET A 107 3.78 -18.86 -1.76
C MET A 107 3.69 -17.53 -0.99
N THR A 108 2.52 -17.19 -0.47
CA THR A 108 2.32 -15.96 0.31
C THR A 108 3.13 -15.99 1.60
N ASN A 109 3.13 -17.11 2.32
CA ASN A 109 3.91 -17.30 3.52
C ASN A 109 5.42 -17.25 3.20
N GLN A 110 5.88 -17.93 2.15
CA GLN A 110 7.29 -17.90 1.72
C GLN A 110 7.74 -16.48 1.36
N MET A 111 6.95 -15.74 0.58
CA MET A 111 7.22 -14.34 0.24
C MET A 111 7.27 -13.45 1.48
N THR A 112 6.36 -13.68 2.44
CA THR A 112 6.33 -12.94 3.71
C THR A 112 7.58 -13.23 4.55
N HIS A 113 7.99 -14.49 4.64
CA HIS A 113 9.22 -14.89 5.32
C HIS A 113 10.46 -14.28 4.66
N GLN A 114 10.60 -14.40 3.33
CA GLN A 114 11.71 -13.78 2.59
C GLN A 114 11.77 -12.26 2.79
N TYR A 115 10.62 -11.59 2.77
CA TYR A 115 10.55 -10.15 3.01
C TYR A 115 10.98 -9.80 4.44
N THR A 116 10.53 -10.57 5.44
CA THR A 116 10.87 -10.36 6.85
C THR A 116 12.37 -10.58 7.09
N ASP A 117 12.94 -11.66 6.56
CA ASP A 117 14.37 -11.98 6.67
C ASP A 117 15.23 -10.88 6.02
N MET A 118 14.83 -10.41 4.83
CA MET A 118 15.51 -9.30 4.14
C MET A 118 15.47 -8.02 4.97
N MET A 119 14.32 -7.71 5.58
CA MET A 119 14.15 -6.55 6.45
C MET A 119 15.01 -6.63 7.72
N GLU A 120 15.08 -7.80 8.35
CA GLU A 120 15.94 -8.05 9.51
C GLU A 120 17.41 -7.90 9.14
N TYR A 121 17.84 -8.53 8.04
CA TYR A 121 19.20 -8.44 7.53
C TYR A 121 19.64 -6.99 7.30
N TYR A 122 18.84 -6.20 6.59
CA TYR A 122 19.16 -4.79 6.36
C TYR A 122 19.16 -3.95 7.64
N THR A 123 18.28 -4.27 8.59
CA THR A 123 18.25 -3.59 9.89
C THR A 123 19.54 -3.85 10.68
N ILE A 124 19.98 -5.11 10.76
CA ILE A 124 21.26 -5.49 11.38
C ILE A 124 22.43 -4.79 10.69
N TRP A 125 22.46 -4.82 9.36
CA TRP A 125 23.51 -4.21 8.55
C TRP A 125 23.65 -2.71 8.82
N VAL A 126 22.53 -1.99 8.92
CA VAL A 126 22.55 -0.57 9.30
C VAL A 126 23.10 -0.37 10.72
N HIS A 127 22.67 -1.15 11.70
CA HIS A 127 23.20 -1.05 13.06
C HIS A 127 24.72 -1.27 13.08
N GLN A 128 25.22 -2.24 12.32
CA GLN A 128 26.65 -2.51 12.19
C GLN A 128 27.42 -1.36 11.50
N ILE A 129 26.79 -0.61 10.59
CA ILE A 129 27.39 0.57 9.94
C ILE A 129 27.38 1.81 10.84
N LYS A 130 26.37 1.98 11.70
CA LYS A 130 26.32 3.13 12.62
C LYS A 130 27.49 3.14 13.60
N THR A 131 27.96 1.97 14.03
CA THR A 131 29.09 1.83 14.98
C THR A 131 30.40 2.43 14.45
N PRO A 132 30.94 2.03 13.27
CA PRO A 132 32.16 2.63 12.73
C PRO A 132 31.97 4.10 12.37
N ILE A 133 30.77 4.54 11.97
CA ILE A 133 30.49 5.98 11.78
C ILE A 133 30.66 6.75 13.10
N ALA A 134 30.08 6.26 14.20
CA ALA A 134 30.23 6.89 15.50
C ALA A 134 31.70 6.95 15.95
N ALA A 135 32.48 5.87 15.71
CA ALA A 135 33.91 5.84 16.00
C ALA A 135 34.70 6.88 15.18
N MET A 136 34.47 6.95 13.87
CA MET A 136 35.09 7.96 12.99
C MET A 136 34.73 9.38 13.44
N ARG A 137 33.48 9.62 13.83
CA ARG A 137 33.02 10.93 14.31
C ARG A 137 33.79 11.37 15.56
N LEU A 138 33.95 10.47 16.53
CA LEU A 138 34.72 10.75 17.76
C LEU A 138 36.18 11.07 17.44
N GLN A 139 36.79 10.33 16.52
CA GLN A 139 38.19 10.56 16.13
C GLN A 139 38.39 11.90 15.42
N LEU A 140 37.49 12.26 14.50
CA LEU A 140 37.54 13.53 13.77
C LEU A 140 37.21 14.75 14.64
N GLN A 141 36.51 14.56 15.77
CA GLN A 141 36.25 15.62 16.75
C GLN A 141 37.47 15.94 17.63
N GLY A 142 38.50 15.08 17.66
CA GLY A 142 39.67 15.26 18.52
C GLY A 142 40.58 16.43 18.13
N GLU A 143 40.53 16.86 16.86
CA GLU A 143 41.34 17.98 16.35
C GLU A 143 40.51 18.83 15.37
N ASP A 144 40.49 20.15 15.58
CA ASP A 144 39.70 21.07 14.75
C ASP A 144 40.54 21.60 13.57
N SER A 145 40.77 20.73 12.58
CA SER A 145 41.43 21.05 11.32
C SER A 145 40.42 21.19 10.17
N GLU A 146 40.74 21.98 9.12
CA GLU A 146 39.86 22.06 7.93
C GLU A 146 39.60 20.69 7.30
N SER A 147 40.62 19.83 7.22
CA SER A 147 40.47 18.46 6.72
C SER A 147 39.46 17.65 7.56
N ASN A 148 39.55 17.71 8.89
CA ASN A 148 38.61 17.00 9.76
C ASN A 148 37.18 17.55 9.61
N ARG A 149 37.04 18.85 9.38
CA ARG A 149 35.74 19.48 9.13
C ARG A 149 35.11 18.96 7.86
N GLU A 150 35.86 18.87 6.76
CA GLU A 150 35.37 18.30 5.49
C GLU A 150 34.99 16.83 5.63
N LEU A 151 35.82 16.03 6.33
CA LEU A 151 35.52 14.63 6.61
C LEU A 151 34.27 14.44 7.47
N LEU A 152 34.04 15.31 8.46
CA LEU A 152 32.81 15.30 9.26
C LEU A 152 31.57 15.60 8.42
N ASP A 153 31.67 16.47 7.40
CA ASP A 153 30.55 16.76 6.50
C ASP A 153 30.25 15.58 5.57
N GLU A 154 31.26 14.88 5.07
CA GLU A 154 31.07 13.63 4.31
C GLU A 154 30.50 12.52 5.21
N LEU A 155 30.98 12.41 6.46
CA LEU A 155 30.47 11.44 7.42
C LEU A 155 29.01 11.70 7.77
N GLN A 156 28.61 12.97 7.95
CA GLN A 156 27.22 13.35 8.14
C GLN A 156 26.35 12.97 6.93
N ARG A 157 26.87 13.10 5.69
CA ARG A 157 26.15 12.63 4.50
C ARG A 157 25.98 11.12 4.48
N ILE A 158 26.98 10.36 4.91
CA ILE A 158 26.86 8.89 5.06
C ILE A 158 25.78 8.56 6.11
N GLU A 159 25.79 9.23 7.27
CA GLU A 159 24.74 9.06 8.30
C GLU A 159 23.34 9.31 7.71
N GLN A 160 23.17 10.35 6.90
CA GLN A 160 21.91 10.65 6.23
C GLN A 160 21.47 9.55 5.26
N TYR A 161 22.39 8.98 4.47
CA TYR A 161 22.05 7.87 3.56
C TYR A 161 21.65 6.61 4.32
N VAL A 162 22.34 6.31 5.41
CA VAL A 162 22.01 5.17 6.29
C VAL A 162 20.62 5.35 6.90
N GLU A 163 20.31 6.56 7.40
CA GLU A 163 18.98 6.86 7.96
C GLU A 163 17.88 6.82 6.89
N MET A 164 18.17 7.28 5.67
CA MET A 164 17.26 7.21 4.54
C MET A 164 16.91 5.76 4.17
N VAL A 165 17.89 4.84 4.18
CA VAL A 165 17.66 3.41 3.93
C VAL A 165 16.77 2.80 5.02
N LEU A 166 17.06 3.06 6.30
CA LEU A 166 16.19 2.59 7.40
C LEU A 166 14.76 3.08 7.28
N THR A 167 14.62 4.37 6.96
CA THR A 167 13.32 5.02 6.82
C THR A 167 12.54 4.40 5.66
N TYR A 168 13.20 4.16 4.53
CA TYR A 168 12.63 3.49 3.38
C TYR A 168 12.12 2.07 3.73
N LEU A 169 12.96 1.27 4.40
CA LEU A 169 12.62 -0.08 4.81
C LEU A 169 11.42 -0.08 5.76
N ARG A 170 11.42 0.78 6.78
CA ARG A 170 10.33 0.87 7.75
C ARG A 170 9.01 1.31 7.11
N LEU A 171 9.01 2.27 6.19
CA LEU A 171 7.79 2.73 5.51
C LEU A 171 7.06 1.64 4.71
N ASP A 172 7.79 0.66 4.19
CA ASP A 172 7.24 -0.45 3.41
C ASP A 172 6.78 -1.62 4.30
N ALA A 173 7.30 -1.73 5.53
CA ALA A 173 6.71 -2.61 6.54
C ALA A 173 5.33 -2.07 6.91
N GLY A 174 4.27 -2.74 6.45
CA GLY A 174 2.88 -2.39 6.73
C GLY A 174 2.50 -2.31 8.22
N ALA A 175 3.41 -2.72 9.12
CA ALA A 175 3.29 -2.72 10.57
C ALA A 175 4.11 -1.60 11.27
N THR A 176 4.32 -0.45 10.63
CA THR A 176 4.87 0.70 11.36
C THR A 176 3.82 1.26 12.31
N ASP A 177 3.98 1.00 13.62
CA ASP A 177 3.18 1.61 14.67
C ASP A 177 3.53 3.11 14.80
N TYR A 178 2.75 3.95 14.14
CA TYR A 178 2.83 5.41 14.31
C TYR A 178 2.35 5.80 15.71
N VAL A 179 3.15 6.58 16.42
CA VAL A 179 2.80 7.11 17.74
C VAL A 179 2.29 8.55 17.57
N LEU A 180 1.04 8.67 17.11
CA LEU A 180 0.41 9.97 16.90
C LEU A 180 0.06 10.63 18.25
N LYS A 181 0.69 11.77 18.54
CA LYS A 181 0.41 12.60 19.73
C LYS A 181 0.42 14.08 19.37
N GLN A 182 -0.10 14.91 20.27
CA GLN A 182 0.04 16.36 20.18
C GLN A 182 1.46 16.75 20.60
N TYR A 183 2.26 17.21 19.65
CA TYR A 183 3.63 17.69 19.86
C TYR A 183 3.70 19.20 19.66
N ASP A 184 4.62 19.85 20.38
CA ASP A 184 5.01 21.23 20.08
C ASP A 184 5.88 21.24 18.82
N LEU A 185 5.45 21.99 17.81
CA LEU A 185 6.15 22.08 16.54
C LEU A 185 7.56 22.65 16.71
N ASP A 186 7.76 23.58 17.65
CA ASP A 186 9.05 24.22 17.88
C ASP A 186 10.08 23.24 18.46
N ASP A 187 9.65 22.21 19.18
CA ASP A 187 10.57 21.19 19.71
C ASP A 187 11.14 20.33 18.60
N ILE A 188 10.30 19.96 17.61
CA ILE A 188 10.73 19.18 16.44
C ILE A 188 11.65 20.03 15.55
N LEU A 189 11.26 21.27 15.28
CA LEU A 189 12.05 22.20 14.46
C LEU A 189 13.43 22.48 15.09
N ARG A 190 13.48 22.72 16.40
CA ARG A 190 14.74 22.96 17.13
C ARG A 190 15.67 21.75 17.08
N GLN A 191 15.14 20.53 17.17
CA GLN A 191 15.95 19.31 17.01
C GLN A 191 16.61 19.26 15.62
N ALA A 192 15.82 19.49 14.55
CA ALA A 192 16.33 19.50 13.19
C ALA A 192 17.36 20.62 12.94
N VAL A 193 17.06 21.85 13.39
CA VAL A 193 17.97 23.00 13.26
C VAL A 193 19.30 22.75 13.96
N ARG A 194 19.28 22.21 15.19
CA ARG A 194 20.50 21.89 15.96
C ARG A 194 21.41 20.90 15.22
N LYS A 195 20.83 19.90 14.56
CA LYS A 195 21.58 18.91 13.77
C LYS A 195 22.37 19.56 12.61
N TYR A 196 21.85 20.64 12.04
CA TYR A 196 22.47 21.33 10.90
C TYR A 196 23.18 22.64 11.26
N ALA A 197 23.23 23.01 12.54
CA ALA A 197 23.78 24.30 13.00
C ALA A 197 25.21 24.55 12.50
N SER A 198 26.06 23.53 12.49
CA SER A 198 27.44 23.62 11.97
C SER A 198 27.48 24.00 10.48
N GLN A 199 26.56 23.45 9.67
CA GLN A 199 26.50 23.73 8.24
C GLN A 199 26.01 25.15 7.95
N PHE A 200 25.02 25.64 8.72
CA PHE A 200 24.59 27.05 8.64
C PHE A 200 25.76 28.01 8.87
N ILE A 201 26.55 27.76 9.92
CA ILE A 201 27.72 28.58 10.27
C ILE A 201 28.79 28.51 9.18
N ARG A 202 29.15 27.29 8.73
CA ARG A 202 30.21 27.08 7.74
C ARG A 202 29.87 27.68 6.38
N LYS A 203 28.64 27.49 5.91
CA LYS A 203 28.16 28.05 4.63
C LYS A 203 27.78 29.52 4.73
N LYS A 204 27.80 30.12 5.93
CA LYS A 204 27.37 31.51 6.18
C LYS A 204 25.95 31.78 5.68
N ILE A 205 25.06 30.80 5.86
CA ILE A 205 23.64 30.92 5.50
C ILE A 205 22.89 31.45 6.73
N ARG A 206 22.13 32.53 6.58
CA ARG A 206 21.32 33.09 7.66
C ARG A 206 20.10 32.20 7.90
N LEU A 207 19.90 31.74 9.13
CA LEU A 207 18.65 31.09 9.53
C LEU A 207 17.70 32.15 10.10
N VAL A 208 16.52 32.27 9.51
CA VAL A 208 15.42 33.10 10.02
C VAL A 208 14.36 32.19 10.60
N TYR A 209 14.32 32.10 11.93
CA TYR A 209 13.37 31.25 12.64
C TYR A 209 12.93 31.94 13.93
N GLU A 210 11.63 32.10 14.06
CA GLU A 210 10.97 32.58 15.28
C GLU A 210 10.04 31.48 15.81
N PRO A 211 9.86 31.36 17.14
CA PRO A 211 8.97 30.35 17.73
C PRO A 211 7.55 30.47 17.18
N LEU A 212 7.03 29.37 16.66
CA LEU A 212 5.72 29.31 16.00
C LEU A 212 4.57 29.08 17.00
N SER A 213 4.88 28.58 18.20
CA SER A 213 3.92 28.34 19.30
C SER A 213 2.70 27.52 18.86
N CYS A 214 2.91 26.50 18.02
CA CYS A 214 1.85 25.70 17.42
C CYS A 214 1.95 24.24 17.85
N LYS A 215 0.82 23.65 18.27
CA LYS A 215 0.70 22.21 18.49
C LYS A 215 0.15 21.49 17.27
N VAL A 216 0.78 20.36 16.94
CA VAL A 216 0.42 19.51 15.81
C VAL A 216 0.22 18.06 16.26
N LEU A 217 -0.83 17.42 15.77
CA LEU A 217 -1.05 15.99 15.94
C LEU A 217 -0.23 15.23 14.90
N THR A 218 0.88 14.63 15.31
CA THR A 218 1.82 13.96 14.41
C THR A 218 2.62 12.88 15.14
N ASP A 219 3.53 12.22 14.43
CA ASP A 219 4.57 11.39 15.04
C ASP A 219 5.91 12.14 14.99
N GLU A 220 6.49 12.39 16.16
CA GLU A 220 7.72 13.17 16.31
C GLU A 220 8.87 12.65 15.45
N LYS A 221 9.10 11.33 15.42
CA LYS A 221 10.27 10.75 14.73
C LYS A 221 10.12 10.85 13.22
N TRP A 222 8.94 10.50 12.72
CA TRP A 222 8.64 10.55 11.30
C TRP A 222 8.60 11.99 10.78
N PHE A 223 8.01 12.89 11.55
CA PHE A 223 7.95 14.29 11.15
C PHE A 223 9.32 14.98 11.24
N LEU A 224 10.12 14.67 12.27
CA LEU A 224 11.51 15.13 12.36
C LEU A 224 12.32 14.74 11.12
N PHE A 225 12.17 13.50 10.64
CA PHE A 225 12.82 13.07 9.40
C PHE A 225 12.42 13.95 8.19
N VAL A 226 11.13 14.27 8.04
CA VAL A 226 10.66 15.16 6.96
C VAL A 226 11.33 16.52 7.04
N ILE A 227 11.34 17.15 8.22
CA ILE A 227 11.98 18.46 8.43
C ILE A 227 13.47 18.39 8.12
N GLU A 228 14.16 17.35 8.60
CA GLU A 228 15.58 17.16 8.35
C GLU A 228 15.92 17.00 6.86
N GLN A 229 15.07 16.31 6.09
CA GLN A 229 15.26 16.16 4.64
C GLN A 229 15.04 17.48 3.90
N VAL A 230 14.01 18.24 4.29
CA VAL A 230 13.73 19.56 3.71
C VAL A 230 14.88 20.53 3.99
N LEU A 231 15.34 20.61 5.26
CA LEU A 231 16.48 21.45 5.63
C LEU A 231 17.79 21.01 4.95
N SER A 232 18.04 19.71 4.82
CA SER A 232 19.19 19.19 4.10
C SER A 232 19.20 19.63 2.64
N ASN A 233 18.04 19.57 1.97
CA ASN A 233 17.91 20.05 0.59
C ASN A 233 18.12 21.57 0.50
N ALA A 234 17.49 22.34 1.38
CA ALA A 234 17.67 23.80 1.43
C ALA A 234 19.14 24.18 1.60
N LEU A 235 19.85 23.55 2.54
CA LEU A 235 21.27 23.76 2.79
C LEU A 235 22.16 23.28 1.63
N LYS A 236 21.78 22.20 0.96
CA LYS A 236 22.51 21.65 -0.19
C LYS A 236 22.47 22.61 -1.37
N TYR A 237 21.30 23.17 -1.68
CA TYR A 237 21.04 23.95 -2.88
C TYR A 237 21.18 25.47 -2.69
N THR A 238 21.36 25.94 -1.45
CA THR A 238 21.70 27.33 -1.13
C THR A 238 23.21 27.49 -1.02
N ARG A 239 23.79 28.32 -1.90
CA ARG A 239 25.23 28.66 -1.86
C ARG A 239 25.52 29.81 -0.89
N SER A 240 24.67 30.82 -0.90
CA SER A 240 24.69 31.98 -0.02
C SER A 240 23.28 32.53 0.11
N GLY A 241 23.00 33.26 1.20
CA GLY A 241 21.68 33.85 1.44
C GLY A 241 21.07 33.34 2.75
N GLU A 242 19.79 33.00 2.71
CA GLU A 242 19.03 32.65 3.92
C GLU A 242 18.09 31.46 3.73
N ILE A 243 17.77 30.81 4.85
CA ILE A 243 16.69 29.84 4.97
C ILE A 243 15.76 30.37 6.06
N SER A 244 14.47 30.43 5.76
CA SER A 244 13.43 30.90 6.68
C SER A 244 12.44 29.78 6.98
N ILE A 245 12.00 29.73 8.24
CA ILE A 245 10.97 28.80 8.73
C ILE A 245 9.84 29.62 9.31
N THR A 246 8.65 29.52 8.73
CA THR A 246 7.47 30.31 9.10
C THR A 246 6.22 29.44 9.15
N LEU A 247 5.18 29.92 9.82
CA LEU A 247 3.87 29.26 9.87
C LEU A 247 2.81 30.22 9.29
N GLU A 248 2.20 29.80 8.19
CA GLU A 248 1.08 30.51 7.57
C GLU A 248 -0.25 29.97 8.10
N ALA A 249 -1.26 30.85 8.19
CA ALA A 249 -2.61 30.45 8.60
C ALA A 249 -3.26 29.56 7.51
N PRO A 250 -3.99 28.48 7.87
CA PRO A 250 -4.39 28.13 9.24
C PRO A 250 -3.31 27.38 10.06
N LYS A 251 -2.54 26.47 9.43
CA LYS A 251 -1.43 25.70 10.04
C LYS A 251 -0.49 25.15 8.97
N THR A 252 0.01 26.00 8.07
CA THR A 252 0.92 25.57 6.99
C THR A 252 2.34 25.95 7.35
N LEU A 253 3.19 24.94 7.57
CA LEU A 253 4.62 25.15 7.81
C LEU A 253 5.32 25.43 6.47
N CYS A 254 5.97 26.59 6.36
CA CYS A 254 6.69 27.02 5.18
C CYS A 254 8.19 27.08 5.48
N ILE A 255 8.99 26.30 4.74
CA ILE A 255 10.46 26.35 4.77
C ILE A 255 10.92 26.88 3.42
N ARG A 256 11.50 28.08 3.43
CA ARG A 256 11.93 28.78 2.21
C ARG A 256 13.43 28.99 2.19
N ASP A 257 14.07 28.63 1.09
CA ASP A 257 15.48 28.87 0.81
C ASP A 257 15.67 29.84 -0.35
N THR A 258 16.81 30.52 -0.38
CA THR A 258 17.23 31.41 -1.50
C THR A 258 18.24 30.70 -2.42
N GLY A 259 18.08 29.40 -2.63
CA GLY A 259 18.98 28.60 -3.43
C GLY A 259 18.77 28.75 -4.94
N ILE A 260 19.33 27.81 -5.70
CA ILE A 260 19.28 27.80 -7.18
C ILE A 260 17.86 27.62 -7.75
N GLY A 261 16.89 27.22 -6.93
CA GLY A 261 15.54 26.87 -7.35
C GLY A 261 15.45 25.59 -8.20
N ILE A 262 14.24 25.30 -8.67
CA ILE A 262 13.87 24.11 -9.43
C ILE A 262 13.23 24.54 -10.74
N ALA A 263 13.62 23.91 -11.85
CA ALA A 263 13.00 24.17 -13.15
C ALA A 263 11.50 23.80 -13.13
N PRO A 264 10.62 24.59 -13.76
CA PRO A 264 9.18 24.31 -13.81
C PRO A 264 8.84 22.92 -14.38
N GLU A 265 9.67 22.41 -15.29
CA GLU A 265 9.53 21.09 -15.92
C GLU A 265 9.82 19.94 -14.95
N ASP A 266 10.69 20.18 -13.95
CA ASP A 266 11.09 19.19 -12.95
C ASP A 266 10.11 19.17 -11.75
N LEU A 267 9.45 20.30 -11.45
CA LEU A 267 8.56 20.47 -10.30
C LEU A 267 7.49 19.37 -10.14
N PRO A 268 6.76 18.93 -11.19
CA PRO A 268 5.76 17.87 -11.06
C PRO A 268 6.33 16.52 -10.62
N ARG A 269 7.64 16.32 -10.84
CA ARG A 269 8.31 15.02 -10.72
C ARG A 269 9.22 14.89 -9.51
N ILE A 270 9.46 15.97 -8.75
CA ILE A 270 10.38 15.99 -7.60
C ILE A 270 10.04 14.97 -6.50
N PHE A 271 8.79 14.51 -6.45
CA PHE A 271 8.31 13.51 -5.51
C PHE A 271 8.27 12.09 -6.09
N GLU A 272 8.65 11.89 -7.35
CA GLU A 272 8.76 10.57 -7.97
C GLU A 272 9.96 9.80 -7.39
N LYS A 273 9.80 8.49 -7.21
CA LYS A 273 10.85 7.63 -6.69
C LYS A 273 12.07 7.64 -7.63
N GLY A 274 13.21 8.07 -7.10
CA GLY A 274 14.49 8.06 -7.84
C GLY A 274 14.65 9.22 -8.82
N PHE A 275 13.76 10.23 -8.76
CA PHE A 275 13.90 11.40 -9.62
C PHE A 275 15.04 12.31 -9.15
N THR A 276 15.95 12.59 -10.06
CA THR A 276 17.01 13.58 -9.90
C THR A 276 16.89 14.52 -11.09
N GLY A 277 16.41 15.73 -10.86
CA GLY A 277 16.19 16.74 -11.91
C GLY A 277 17.47 17.07 -12.70
N TYR A 278 17.39 18.03 -13.62
CA TYR A 278 18.50 18.33 -14.54
C TYR A 278 19.83 18.63 -13.81
N ASN A 279 19.78 19.36 -12.68
CA ASN A 279 20.93 19.67 -11.83
C ASN A 279 21.49 18.45 -11.05
N GLY A 280 20.66 17.43 -10.79
CA GLY A 280 21.09 16.18 -10.16
C GLY A 280 21.83 15.24 -11.12
N ARG A 281 21.74 15.45 -12.44
CA ARG A 281 22.49 14.69 -13.44
C ARG A 281 23.94 15.17 -13.56
N SER A 282 24.17 16.47 -13.36
CA SER A 282 25.50 17.08 -13.29
C SER A 282 26.16 16.79 -11.93
N ASP A 283 25.38 16.82 -10.85
CA ASP A 283 25.84 16.50 -9.49
C ASP A 283 25.42 15.06 -9.12
N LYS A 284 26.25 14.06 -9.49
CA LYS A 284 26.05 12.58 -9.33
C LYS A 284 25.76 12.08 -7.90
N LYS A 285 25.51 12.97 -6.95
CA LYS A 285 25.32 12.71 -5.52
C LYS A 285 23.85 12.68 -5.08
N ALA A 286 22.87 12.86 -5.98
CA ALA A 286 21.46 12.82 -5.64
C ALA A 286 20.86 11.40 -5.85
N SER A 287 20.19 10.85 -4.84
CA SER A 287 19.48 9.55 -4.95
C SER A 287 18.05 9.67 -5.46
N GLY A 288 17.44 10.85 -5.35
CA GLY A 288 16.02 11.07 -5.68
C GLY A 288 15.04 10.39 -4.73
N ILE A 289 15.49 9.95 -3.55
CA ILE A 289 14.66 9.21 -2.57
C ILE A 289 14.10 10.14 -1.48
N GLY A 290 14.83 11.19 -1.09
CA GLY A 290 14.48 12.03 0.07
C GLY A 290 13.07 12.65 0.00
N LEU A 291 12.76 13.40 -1.06
CA LEU A 291 11.44 14.03 -1.21
C LEU A 291 10.33 13.01 -1.43
N TYR A 292 10.61 11.91 -2.15
CA TYR A 292 9.67 10.78 -2.28
C TYR A 292 9.26 10.22 -0.90
N LEU A 293 10.24 10.01 0.00
CA LEU A 293 9.97 9.58 1.38
C LEU A 293 9.17 10.63 2.14
N CYS A 294 9.50 11.92 1.99
CA CYS A 294 8.74 13.00 2.62
C CYS A 294 7.26 12.96 2.25
N ARG A 295 6.94 12.80 0.95
CA ARG A 295 5.54 12.70 0.48
C ARG A 295 4.82 11.49 1.06
N ARG A 296 5.48 10.33 1.14
CA ARG A 296 4.89 9.12 1.73
C ARG A 296 4.65 9.28 3.23
N ILE A 297 5.60 9.84 3.96
CA ILE A 297 5.49 10.07 5.41
C ILE A 297 4.37 11.08 5.69
N CYS A 298 4.37 12.23 5.01
CA CYS A 298 3.30 13.22 5.13
C CYS A 298 1.93 12.59 4.85
N GLY A 299 1.80 11.80 3.78
CA GLY A 299 0.55 11.09 3.48
C GLY A 299 0.09 10.14 4.59
N ARG A 300 1.01 9.38 5.22
CA ARG A 300 0.71 8.50 6.36
C ARG A 300 0.33 9.27 7.63
N LEU A 301 0.94 10.44 7.84
CA LEU A 301 0.63 11.35 8.95
C LEU A 301 -0.62 12.23 8.69
N ASN A 302 -1.22 12.11 7.50
CA ASN A 302 -2.32 12.96 7.04
C ASN A 302 -1.96 14.46 7.01
N HIS A 303 -0.73 14.75 6.56
CA HIS A 303 -0.23 16.07 6.22
C HIS A 303 -0.06 16.14 4.69
N GLU A 304 -0.24 17.32 4.11
CA GLU A 304 0.00 17.55 2.68
C GLU A 304 1.32 18.29 2.49
N ILE A 305 2.20 17.80 1.61
CA ILE A 305 3.46 18.47 1.27
C ILE A 305 3.43 18.93 -0.18
N SER A 306 3.80 20.18 -0.40
CA SER A 306 3.86 20.82 -1.71
C SER A 306 5.14 21.64 -1.82
N VAL A 307 5.57 21.94 -3.04
CA VAL A 307 6.75 22.75 -3.31
C VAL A 307 6.41 23.78 -4.36
N THR A 308 6.81 25.03 -4.11
CA THR A 308 6.86 26.08 -5.11
C THR A 308 8.31 26.52 -5.25
N SER A 309 8.74 26.82 -6.47
CA SER A 309 10.13 27.21 -6.71
C SER A 309 10.25 28.01 -7.99
N LYS A 310 11.24 28.89 -8.03
CA LYS A 310 11.64 29.62 -9.22
C LYS A 310 13.16 29.61 -9.33
N VAL A 311 13.64 29.33 -10.54
CA VAL A 311 15.08 29.25 -10.85
C VAL A 311 15.76 30.57 -10.45
N ASP A 312 16.89 30.45 -9.76
CA ASP A 312 17.70 31.54 -9.21
C ASP A 312 17.02 32.43 -8.14
N GLU A 313 15.79 32.12 -7.72
CA GLU A 313 15.11 32.80 -6.61
C GLU A 313 15.00 31.92 -5.36
N GLY A 314 14.91 30.60 -5.54
CA GLY A 314 14.91 29.62 -4.46
C GLY A 314 13.70 28.69 -4.45
N THR A 315 13.51 28.00 -3.33
CA THR A 315 12.47 26.98 -3.16
C THR A 315 11.71 27.19 -1.86
N GLU A 316 10.39 27.05 -1.91
CA GLU A 316 9.52 27.01 -0.75
C GLU A 316 8.84 25.64 -0.66
N VAL A 317 9.14 24.91 0.41
CA VAL A 317 8.42 23.69 0.78
C VAL A 317 7.33 24.04 1.78
N ARG A 318 6.09 23.70 1.45
CA ARG A 318 4.90 23.96 2.28
C ARG A 318 4.33 22.64 2.78
N ILE A 319 4.13 22.52 4.09
CA ILE A 319 3.52 21.34 4.71
C ILE A 319 2.24 21.79 5.42
N ASP A 320 1.09 21.36 4.92
CA ASP A 320 -0.20 21.58 5.58
C ASP A 320 -0.36 20.61 6.76
N LEU A 321 -0.41 21.20 7.96
CA LEU A 321 -0.58 20.47 9.22
C LEU A 321 -2.05 20.45 9.66
N ASN A 322 -2.96 21.06 8.88
CA ASN A 322 -4.38 20.95 9.15
C ASN A 322 -4.86 19.53 8.87
N ARG A 323 -5.61 18.99 9.83
CA ARG A 323 -6.29 17.72 9.66
C ARG A 323 -7.76 18.03 9.37
N LYS A 324 -8.31 17.44 8.31
CA LYS A 324 -9.78 17.32 8.21
C LYS A 324 -10.23 16.53 9.45
N VAL A 325 -11.07 17.14 10.28
CA VAL A 325 -11.78 16.41 11.33
C VAL A 325 -12.61 15.37 10.60
N LEU A 326 -12.33 14.09 10.83
CA LEU A 326 -13.24 13.04 10.37
C LEU A 326 -14.51 13.21 11.20
N GLU A 327 -15.57 13.73 10.58
CA GLU A 327 -16.91 13.58 11.13
C GLU A 327 -17.17 12.08 11.18
N VAL A 328 -17.21 11.53 12.39
CA VAL A 328 -17.66 10.17 12.61
C VAL A 328 -19.19 10.25 12.57
N GLU A 329 -19.80 9.71 11.51
CA GLU A 329 -21.25 9.50 11.45
C GLU A 329 -21.73 8.49 12.50
#